data_AF-A0A527HVH1-F1
#
_entry.id   AF-A0A527HVH1-F1
#
_cell.length_a   1.000
_cell.length_b   1.000
_cell.length_c   1.000
_cell.angle_alpha   90.00
_cell.angle_beta   90.00
_cell.angle_gamma   90.00
#
_symmetry.space_group_name_H-M   'P 1'
#
loop_
_entity.id
_entity.type
_entity.pdbx_description
1 polymer ?
#
loop_
_entity_poly.entity_id
_entity_poly.type
_entity_poly.pdbx_seq_one_letter_code
_entity_poly.pdbx_strand_id
1 'polypeptide(L)' 'GGNVAAQNRLAKLYMQGIGTDPDLVLAGAWYVVARRAGLIDPQMDDFLQGLDDDQTKQALQKANRLP' A
#
# COMPACT_ATOMS: atom_id res chain seq x y z
N GLY A 1 -7.89 -0.80 -15.24
CA GLY A 1 -6.74 -1.62 -14.80
C GLY A 1 -5.51 -0.75 -14.83
N GLY A 2 -5.10 -0.22 -13.67
CA GLY A 2 -3.84 0.52 -13.55
C GLY A 2 -2.64 -0.41 -13.66
N ASN A 3 -1.46 0.14 -13.94
CA ASN A 3 -0.23 -0.64 -13.92
C ASN A 3 0.08 -1.05 -12.47
N VAL A 4 -0.07 -2.34 -12.18
CA VAL A 4 0.09 -2.93 -10.83
C VAL A 4 1.47 -2.64 -10.24
N ALA A 5 2.53 -2.66 -11.05
CA ALA A 5 3.88 -2.32 -10.62
C ALA A 5 4.01 -0.82 -10.27
N ALA A 6 3.28 0.06 -10.96
CA ALA A 6 3.26 1.48 -10.63
C ALA A 6 2.52 1.74 -9.31
N GLN A 7 1.42 1.04 -9.05
CA GLN A 7 0.71 1.11 -7.76
C GLN A 7 1.61 0.67 -6.61
N ASN A 8 2.37 -0.41 -6.77
CA ASN A 8 3.33 -0.86 -5.75
C ASN A 8 4.50 0.13 -5.55
N ARG A 9 5.01 0.72 -6.64
CA ARG A 9 6.04 1.79 -6.51
C ARG A 9 5.48 2.99 -5.75
N LEU A 10 4.26 3.41 -6.03
CA LEU A 10 3.60 4.50 -5.32
C LEU A 10 3.44 4.17 -3.83
N ALA A 11 3.07 2.93 -3.50
CA ALA A 11 3.02 2.46 -2.12
C ALA A 11 4.38 2.64 -1.41
N LYS A 12 5.49 2.28 -2.06
CA LYS A 12 6.84 2.44 -1.50
C LYS A 12 7.24 3.90 -1.30
N LEU A 13 6.81 4.80 -2.18
CA LEU A 13 7.07 6.24 -2.02
C LEU A 13 6.38 6.79 -0.78
N TYR A 14 5.11 6.41 -0.54
CA TYR A 14 4.39 6.77 0.68
C TYR A 14 4.97 6.09 1.93
N MET A 15 5.43 4.84 1.81
CA MET A 15 6.09 4.13 2.92
C MET A 15 7.38 4.84 3.35
N GLN A 16 8.16 5.35 2.39
CA GLN A 16 9.47 5.96 2.63
C GLN A 16 9.42 7.49 2.80
N GLY A 17 8.30 8.14 2.51
CA GLY A 17 8.19 9.60 2.50
C GLY A 17 9.04 10.26 1.40
N ILE A 18 9.16 9.63 0.23
CA ILE A 18 9.97 10.18 -0.87
C ILE A 18 9.09 11.09 -1.73
N GLY A 19 9.37 12.39 -1.71
CA GLY A 19 8.63 13.39 -2.49
C GLY A 19 7.20 13.64 -1.96
N THR A 20 6.88 13.09 -0.80
CA THR A 20 5.62 13.22 -0.05
C THR A 20 5.92 13.02 1.43
N ASP A 21 5.03 13.45 2.31
CA ASP A 21 5.09 13.01 3.71
C ASP A 21 4.81 11.50 3.80
N PRO A 22 5.46 10.77 4.73
CA PRO A 22 5.14 9.38 4.99
C PRO A 22 3.66 9.20 5.34
N ASP A 23 2.99 8.28 4.64
CA ASP A 23 1.61 7.89 4.95
C ASP A 23 1.52 6.35 4.89
N LEU A 24 1.67 5.71 6.05
CA LEU A 24 1.67 4.25 6.16
C LEU A 24 0.32 3.65 5.77
N VAL A 25 -0.78 4.36 6.04
CA VAL A 25 -2.14 3.91 5.70
C VAL A 25 -2.33 3.95 4.19
N LEU A 26 -1.89 5.02 3.53
CA LEU A 26 -2.00 5.16 2.08
C LEU A 26 -1.02 4.24 1.34
N ALA A 27 0.18 4.04 1.88
CA ALA A 27 1.13 3.04 1.41
C ALA A 27 0.51 1.63 1.45
N GLY A 28 -0.05 1.24 2.61
CA GLY A 28 -0.74 -0.05 2.76
C GLY A 28 -1.92 -0.18 1.79
N ALA A 29 -2.71 0.89 1.60
CA ALA A 29 -3.84 0.88 0.70
C ALA A 29 -3.43 0.61 -0.77
N TRP A 30 -2.42 1.32 -1.27
CA TRP A 30 -1.91 1.09 -2.62
C TRP A 30 -1.30 -0.29 -2.80
N TYR A 31 -0.60 -0.80 -1.77
CA TYR A 31 -0.06 -2.15 -1.82
C TYR A 31 -1.15 -3.23 -1.81
N VAL A 32 -2.19 -3.07 -1.01
CA VAL A 32 -3.33 -4.00 -0.99
C VAL A 32 -3.99 -4.10 -2.38
N VAL A 33 -4.15 -2.98 -3.08
CA VAL A 33 -4.66 -2.99 -4.47
C VAL A 33 -3.73 -3.78 -5.38
N ALA A 34 -2.43 -3.53 -5.32
CA ALA A 34 -1.45 -4.23 -6.14
C ALA A 34 -1.41 -5.75 -5.83
N ARG A 35 -1.46 -6.11 -4.55
CA ARG A 35 -1.47 -7.49 -4.05
C ARG A 35 -2.70 -8.25 -4.50
N ARG A 36 -3.89 -7.62 -4.47
CA ARG A 36 -5.13 -8.20 -5.01
C ARG A 36 -5.08 -8.44 -6.52
N ALA A 37 -4.28 -7.65 -7.24
CA ALA A 37 -4.02 -7.84 -8.66
C ALA A 37 -2.91 -8.87 -8.95
N GLY A 38 -2.43 -9.58 -7.93
CA GLY A 38 -1.46 -10.67 -8.05
C GLY A 38 0.01 -10.26 -7.93
N LEU A 39 0.31 -8.99 -7.63
CA LEU A 39 1.69 -8.58 -7.35
C LEU A 39 2.12 -9.05 -5.96
N ILE A 40 3.30 -9.64 -5.88
CA ILE A 40 3.91 -10.08 -4.63
C ILE A 40 5.19 -9.26 -4.44
N ASP A 41 5.29 -8.58 -3.30
CA ASP A 41 6.48 -7.82 -2.91
C ASP A 41 6.78 -8.12 -1.44
N PRO A 42 7.78 -8.98 -1.16
CA PRO A 42 8.06 -9.44 0.20
C PRO A 42 8.26 -8.30 1.21
N GLN A 43 8.93 -7.22 0.79
CA GLN A 43 9.13 -6.05 1.64
C GLN A 43 7.80 -5.38 2.01
N MET A 44 6.87 -5.31 1.07
CA MET A 44 5.57 -4.70 1.32
C MET A 44 4.60 -5.64 2.05
N ASP A 45 4.77 -6.95 1.90
CA ASP A 45 4.07 -7.94 2.74
C ASP A 45 4.50 -7.80 4.20
N ASP A 46 5.81 -7.72 4.48
CA ASP A 46 6.33 -7.50 5.83
C ASP A 46 5.86 -6.15 6.40
N PHE A 47 5.91 -5.09 5.60
CA PHE A 47 5.40 -3.78 5.98
C PHE A 47 3.91 -3.82 6.35
N LEU A 48 3.07 -4.46 5.52
CA LEU A 48 1.64 -4.55 5.75
C LEU A 48 1.32 -5.36 7.01
N GLN A 49 2.10 -6.39 7.32
CA GLN A 49 1.99 -7.19 8.55
C GLN A 49 2.41 -6.41 9.80
N GLY A 50 3.30 -5.42 9.65
CA GLY A 50 3.77 -4.58 10.74
C GLY A 50 2.88 -3.39 11.10
N LEU A 51 1.82 -3.13 10.32
CA LEU A 51 0.85 -2.08 10.65
C LEU A 51 0.04 -2.46 11.89
N ASP A 52 -0.33 -1.46 12.69
CA ASP A 52 -1.29 -1.68 13.78
C ASP A 52 -2.71 -1.97 13.25
N ASP A 53 -3.61 -2.41 14.13
CA ASP A 53 -4.98 -2.81 13.76
C ASP A 53 -5.77 -1.66 13.12
N ASP A 54 -5.60 -0.44 13.62
CA ASP A 54 -6.31 0.74 13.13
C ASP A 54 -5.78 1.15 11.75
N GLN A 55 -4.47 1.16 11.56
CA GLN A 55 -3.80 1.40 10.29
C GLN A 55 -4.19 0.36 9.25
N THR A 56 -4.17 -0.92 9.62
CA THR A 56 -4.58 -2.03 8.75
C THR A 56 -6.02 -1.87 8.30
N LYS A 57 -6.94 -1.60 9.24
CA LYS A 57 -8.35 -1.37 8.94
C LYS A 57 -8.54 -0.18 8.01
N GLN A 58 -7.87 0.95 8.27
CA GLN A 58 -7.94 2.12 7.43
C GLN A 58 -7.35 1.87 6.03
N ALA A 59 -6.23 1.17 5.93
CA ALA A 59 -5.59 0.82 4.66
C ALA A 59 -6.51 -0.05 3.80
N LEU A 60 -7.16 -1.06 4.39
CA LEU A 60 -8.14 -1.90 3.71
C LEU A 60 -9.37 -1.10 3.24
N GLN A 61 -9.89 -0.20 4.08
CA GLN A 61 -11.01 0.67 3.70
C GLN A 61 -10.64 1.63 2.56
N LYS A 62 -9.44 2.22 2.60
CA LYS A 62 -8.94 3.08 1.52
C LYS A 62 -8.72 2.27 0.24
N ALA A 63 -8.13 1.09 0.32
CA ALA A 63 -7.89 0.21 -0.83
C ALA A 63 -9.18 -0.13 -1.59
N ASN A 64 -10.30 -0.31 -0.88
CA ASN A 64 -11.60 -0.57 -1.51
C ASN A 64 -12.18 0.63 -2.27
N ARG A 65 -11.62 1.84 -2.07
CA ARG A 65 -12.03 3.07 -2.75
C ARG A 65 -11.04 3.54 -3.82
N LEU A 66 -9.89 2.87 -3.93
CA LEU A 66 -8.88 3.18 -4.94
C LEU A 66 -9.31 2.61 -6.31
N PRO A 67 -8.93 3.29 -7.41
CA PRO A 67 -9.35 2.95 -8.78
C PRO A 67 -8.65 1.73 -9.38
#